data_AF-A0A6C0B0Y9-F1
#
_entry.id   AF-A0A6C0B0Y9-F1
#
_cell.length_a   1.000
_cell.length_b   1.000
_cell.length_c   1.000
_cell.angle_alpha   90.00
_cell.angle_beta   90.00
_cell.angle_gamma   90.00
#
_symmetry.space_group_name_H-M   'P 1'
#
loop_
_entity.id
_entity.type
_entity.pdbx_description
1 polymer ?
#
loop_
_entity_poly.entity_id
_entity_poly.type
_entity_poly.pdbx_seq_one_letter_code
_entity_poly.pdbx_strand_id
1 'polypeptide(L)'
;MGWIVLTYENNVPVCSWITARESCVISVCLDERLFGDTIFRAEKVNNKYVISDVFIYNSSCIFNCSTFKQRYDWTKELLTRFYRRGLAEFIHKSDLPENTKLRGHEVYDFKEGSHGCFVEVDNTETIISTEIPDVYNLKGKEGYLLVPDLKTSEFLRSKGTEFKLKCIPKNGNWEVILPN
;
A
#
# COMPACT_ATOMS: atom_id res chain seq x y z
N MET A 1 5.31 2.41 4.61
CA MET A 1 5.94 3.27 3.61
C MET A 1 7.35 3.59 4.05
N GLY A 2 8.28 3.59 3.11
CA GLY A 2 9.68 3.92 3.32
C GLY A 2 10.37 4.17 1.99
N TRP A 3 11.69 4.15 2.04
CA TRP A 3 12.57 4.51 0.96
C TRP A 3 13.66 3.45 0.81
N ILE A 4 13.94 3.09 -0.44
CA ILE A 4 15.16 2.36 -0.79
C ILE A 4 16.17 3.39 -1.24
N VAL A 5 17.33 3.42 -0.59
CA VAL A 5 18.44 4.31 -0.92
C VAL A 5 19.60 3.48 -1.42
N LEU A 6 20.03 3.75 -2.65
CA LEU A 6 21.17 3.13 -3.31
C LEU A 6 22.28 4.17 -3.40
N THR A 7 23.36 3.96 -2.66
CA THR A 7 24.47 4.91 -2.54
C THR A 7 25.81 4.16 -2.47
N TYR A 8 26.91 4.90 -2.38
CA TYR A 8 28.23 4.36 -2.12
C TYR A 8 28.71 4.74 -0.72
N GLU A 9 29.11 3.75 0.07
CA GLU A 9 29.81 3.96 1.34
C GLU A 9 31.26 3.46 1.17
N ASN A 10 32.24 4.35 1.28
CA ASN A 10 33.66 4.02 1.08
C ASN A 10 33.94 3.28 -0.25
N ASN A 11 33.33 3.73 -1.34
CA ASN A 11 33.38 3.11 -2.68
C ASN A 11 32.75 1.70 -2.78
N VAL A 12 31.96 1.28 -1.80
CA VAL A 12 31.19 0.04 -1.84
C VAL A 12 29.72 0.38 -2.08
N PRO A 13 29.03 -0.26 -3.06
CA PRO A 13 27.61 -0.04 -3.28
C PRO A 13 26.79 -0.57 -2.09
N VAL A 14 25.96 0.30 -1.51
CA VAL A 14 25.11 0.00 -0.34
C VAL A 14 23.65 0.27 -0.68
N CYS A 15 22.80 -0.71 -0.36
CA CYS A 15 21.36 -0.60 -0.45
C CYS A 15 20.77 -0.53 0.96
N SER A 16 20.05 0.54 1.26
CA SER A 16 19.43 0.76 2.57
C SER A 16 17.93 0.88 2.46
N TRP A 17 17.22 0.29 3.41
CA TRP A 17 15.79 0.51 3.66
C TRP A 17 15.62 1.50 4.80
N ILE A 18 14.92 2.60 4.55
CA ILE A 18 14.75 3.69 5.51
C ILE A 18 13.27 4.04 5.65
N THR A 19 12.80 4.13 6.89
CA THR A 19 11.49 4.69 7.24
C THR A 19 11.68 5.75 8.33
N ALA A 20 10.58 6.35 8.80
CA ALA A 20 10.62 7.26 9.95
C ALA A 20 11.05 6.58 11.27
N ARG A 21 11.05 5.24 11.36
CA ARG A 21 11.30 4.49 12.60
C ARG A 21 12.44 3.49 12.52
N GLU A 22 12.79 3.05 11.32
CA GLU A 22 13.81 2.02 11.09
C GLU A 22 14.73 2.43 9.94
N SER A 23 16.00 2.08 10.08
CA SER A 23 17.00 2.17 9.01
C SER A 23 17.86 0.90 9.07
N CYS A 24 17.97 0.19 7.96
CA CYS A 24 18.83 -0.99 7.87
C CYS A 24 19.40 -1.18 6.46
N VAL A 25 20.60 -1.76 6.40
CA VAL A 25 21.21 -2.20 5.14
C VAL A 25 20.56 -3.53 4.72
N ILE A 26 20.23 -3.65 3.44
CA ILE A 26 19.65 -4.85 2.86
C ILE A 26 20.53 -5.36 1.72
N SER A 27 20.74 -6.68 1.68
CA SER A 27 21.46 -7.30 0.59
C SER A 27 20.54 -7.47 -0.61
N VAL A 28 20.97 -7.02 -1.78
CA VAL A 28 20.16 -7.02 -3.02
C VAL A 28 21.04 -7.31 -4.23
N CYS A 29 20.47 -7.96 -5.25
CA CYS A 29 21.11 -8.16 -6.54
C CYS A 29 20.67 -7.06 -7.51
N LEU A 30 21.38 -5.94 -7.51
CA LEU A 30 21.18 -4.80 -8.40
C LEU A 30 22.48 -4.47 -9.13
N ASP A 31 22.33 -3.93 -10.34
CA ASP A 31 23.45 -3.39 -11.11
C ASP A 31 24.04 -2.13 -10.43
N GLU A 32 25.38 -2.05 -10.37
CA GLU A 32 26.12 -0.97 -9.71
C GLU A 32 25.80 0.42 -10.28
N ARG A 33 25.35 0.49 -11.55
CA ARG A 33 24.98 1.75 -12.22
C ARG A 33 23.81 2.49 -11.58
N LEU A 34 23.07 1.84 -10.68
CA LEU A 34 21.97 2.45 -9.93
C LEU A 34 22.42 3.08 -8.61
N PHE A 35 23.63 2.83 -8.13
CA PHE A 35 24.06 3.23 -6.78
C PHE A 35 24.60 4.67 -6.71
N GLY A 36 24.40 5.50 -7.73
CA GLY A 36 24.84 6.89 -7.75
C GLY A 36 23.95 7.85 -6.93
N ASP A 37 23.52 7.48 -5.72
CA ASP A 37 22.49 8.20 -4.95
C ASP A 37 21.11 8.16 -5.62
N THR A 38 20.61 6.94 -5.87
CA THR A 38 19.24 6.72 -6.33
C THR A 38 18.33 6.43 -5.14
N ILE A 39 17.18 7.10 -5.10
CA ILE A 39 16.18 6.94 -4.04
C ILE A 39 14.86 6.52 -4.65
N PHE A 40 14.40 5.33 -4.28
CA PHE A 40 13.08 4.83 -4.63
C PHE A 40 12.11 4.95 -3.46
N ARG A 41 10.87 5.28 -3.78
CA ARG A 41 9.76 5.13 -2.84
C ARG A 41 9.29 3.68 -2.84
N ALA A 42 9.15 3.12 -1.65
CA ALA A 42 8.78 1.72 -1.52
C ALA A 42 7.94 1.39 -0.27
N GLU A 43 7.27 0.25 -0.34
CA GLU A 43 6.52 -0.34 0.77
C GLU A 43 7.00 -1.76 1.02
N LYS A 44 7.28 -2.08 2.29
CA LYS A 44 7.58 -3.45 2.69
C LYS A 44 6.28 -4.20 2.91
N VAL A 45 6.02 -5.20 2.06
CA VAL A 45 4.87 -6.10 2.15
C VAL A 45 5.40 -7.52 2.33
N ASN A 46 5.20 -8.09 3.52
CA ASN A 46 5.84 -9.33 3.95
C ASN A 46 7.37 -9.26 3.78
N ASN A 47 7.95 -10.16 2.98
CA ASN A 47 9.38 -10.22 2.67
C ASN A 47 9.76 -9.52 1.35
N LYS A 48 8.88 -8.68 0.80
CA LYS A 48 9.09 -8.00 -0.49
C LYS A 48 9.07 -6.49 -0.33
N TYR A 49 9.83 -5.81 -1.18
CA TYR A 49 9.86 -4.37 -1.31
C TYR A 49 9.13 -3.99 -2.59
N VAL A 50 7.93 -3.45 -2.42
CA VAL A 50 7.11 -2.93 -3.51
C VAL A 50 7.61 -1.54 -3.84
N ILE A 51 8.20 -1.38 -5.03
CA ILE A 51 8.72 -0.12 -5.52
C ILE A 51 7.63 0.61 -6.31
N SER A 52 7.36 1.86 -5.97
CA SER A 52 6.23 2.63 -6.52
C SER A 52 6.61 3.90 -7.28
N ASP A 53 7.75 4.50 -6.96
CA ASP A 53 8.20 5.76 -7.56
C ASP A 53 9.73 5.89 -7.40
N VAL A 54 10.33 6.77 -8.18
CA VAL A 54 11.74 7.17 -8.06
C VAL A 54 11.79 8.67 -7.77
N PHE A 55 12.50 9.08 -6.72
CA PHE A 55 12.58 10.48 -6.30
C PHE A 55 13.86 11.14 -6.80
N ILE A 56 14.99 10.48 -6.55
CA ILE A 56 16.32 10.86 -7.07
C ILE A 56 16.81 9.69 -7.91
N TYR A 57 17.37 9.99 -9.08
CA TYR A 57 18.02 9.01 -9.93
C TYR A 57 19.45 9.48 -10.22
N ASN A 58 20.44 8.69 -9.79
CA ASN A 58 21.85 9.01 -9.94
C ASN A 58 22.19 10.48 -9.61
N SER A 59 21.92 10.88 -8.36
CA SER A 59 22.16 12.23 -7.82
C SER A 59 21.30 13.35 -8.43
N SER A 60 20.43 13.04 -9.39
CA SER A 60 19.53 14.02 -10.01
C SER A 60 18.13 13.92 -9.41
N CYS A 61 17.63 15.01 -8.84
CA CYS A 61 16.25 15.09 -8.34
C CYS A 61 15.27 15.21 -9.52
N ILE A 62 14.82 14.06 -10.01
CA ILE A 62 13.90 13.99 -11.16
C ILE A 62 12.45 14.27 -10.77
N PHE A 63 12.11 14.23 -9.48
CA PHE A 63 10.76 14.48 -8.99
C PHE A 63 10.20 15.83 -9.46
N ASN A 64 11.00 16.90 -9.39
CA ASN A 64 10.57 18.26 -9.69
C ASN A 64 10.32 18.53 -11.18
N CYS A 65 10.90 17.73 -12.07
CA CYS A 65 10.88 17.96 -13.52
C CYS A 65 10.21 16.80 -14.29
N SER A 66 9.44 15.97 -13.59
CA SER A 66 8.72 14.87 -14.22
C SER A 66 7.40 14.61 -13.53
N THR A 67 6.47 14.06 -14.29
CA THR A 67 5.17 13.59 -13.80
C THR A 67 5.33 12.25 -13.10
N PHE A 68 4.39 11.91 -12.20
CA PHE A 68 4.37 10.58 -11.58
C PHE A 68 4.34 9.47 -12.62
N LYS A 69 3.57 9.62 -13.71
CA LYS A 69 3.46 8.61 -14.76
C LYS A 69 4.81 8.30 -15.41
N GLN A 70 5.60 9.33 -15.75
CA GLN A 70 6.95 9.14 -16.29
C GLN A 70 7.84 8.38 -15.31
N ARG A 71 7.88 8.80 -14.04
CA ARG A 71 8.70 8.15 -13.01
C ARG A 71 8.27 6.73 -12.73
N TYR A 72 6.97 6.46 -12.73
CA TYR A 72 6.39 5.13 -12.58
C TYR A 72 6.85 4.20 -13.72
N ASP A 73 6.78 4.67 -14.97
CA ASP A 73 7.21 3.89 -16.13
C ASP A 73 8.73 3.67 -16.13
N TRP A 74 9.52 4.70 -15.83
CA TRP A 74 10.98 4.58 -15.68
C TRP A 74 11.36 3.59 -14.58
N THR A 75 10.67 3.62 -13.44
CA THR A 75 10.93 2.68 -12.34
C THR A 75 10.73 1.24 -12.79
N LYS A 76 9.68 0.97 -13.58
CA LYS A 76 9.46 -0.36 -14.18
C LYS A 76 10.60 -0.77 -15.10
N GLU A 77 11.06 0.13 -15.97
CA GLU A 77 12.17 -0.13 -16.89
C GLU A 77 13.49 -0.38 -16.15
N LEU A 78 13.79 0.43 -15.13
CA LEU A 78 14.99 0.30 -14.30
C LEU A 78 15.03 -1.06 -13.62
N LEU A 79 13.94 -1.47 -12.97
CA LEU A 79 13.87 -2.78 -12.31
C LEU A 79 13.95 -3.93 -13.32
N THR A 80 13.29 -3.82 -14.47
CA THR A 80 13.36 -4.86 -15.51
C THR A 80 14.80 -5.06 -16.01
N ARG A 81 15.55 -3.96 -16.18
CA ARG A 81 16.89 -3.98 -16.76
C ARG A 81 17.98 -4.35 -15.76
N PHE A 82 17.91 -3.82 -14.54
CA PHE A 82 19.04 -3.79 -13.61
C PHE A 82 18.84 -4.63 -12.35
N TYR A 83 17.62 -5.10 -12.08
CA TYR A 83 17.35 -5.97 -10.95
C TYR A 83 17.34 -7.46 -11.34
N ARG A 84 17.86 -8.28 -10.44
CA ARG A 84 17.81 -9.74 -10.52
C ARG A 84 17.30 -10.30 -9.20
N ARG A 85 16.48 -11.35 -9.27
CA ARG A 85 16.00 -12.03 -8.06
C ARG A 85 17.14 -12.82 -7.40
N GLY A 86 17.17 -12.86 -6.07
CA GLY A 86 18.11 -13.72 -5.33
C GLY A 86 18.25 -13.39 -3.84
N LEU A 87 18.24 -12.10 -3.48
CA LEU A 87 18.35 -11.64 -2.09
C LEU A 87 17.06 -10.88 -1.69
N ALA A 88 17.13 -9.60 -1.36
CA ALA A 88 15.93 -8.79 -1.17
C ALA A 88 15.08 -8.76 -2.45
N GLU A 89 13.80 -9.13 -2.31
CA GLU A 89 12.87 -9.17 -3.45
C GLU A 89 12.27 -7.80 -3.73
N PHE A 90 12.64 -7.21 -4.86
CA PHE A 90 12.01 -5.99 -5.36
C PHE A 90 10.93 -6.35 -6.38
N ILE A 91 9.78 -5.69 -6.27
CA ILE A 91 8.67 -5.82 -7.20
C ILE A 91 8.16 -4.44 -7.57
N HIS A 92 7.99 -4.19 -8.87
CA HIS A 92 7.34 -2.96 -9.31
C HIS A 92 5.85 -3.02 -8.95
N LYS A 93 5.27 -1.90 -8.50
CA LYS A 93 3.87 -1.83 -8.07
C LYS A 93 2.88 -2.33 -9.12
N SER A 94 3.16 -2.18 -10.42
CA SER A 94 2.31 -2.69 -11.51
C SER A 94 2.23 -4.21 -11.58
N ASP A 95 3.22 -4.90 -11.03
CA ASP A 95 3.37 -6.35 -11.16
C ASP A 95 2.93 -7.05 -9.86
N LEU A 96 2.31 -6.31 -8.94
CA LEU A 96 1.66 -6.85 -7.75
C LEU A 96 0.49 -7.76 -8.14
N PRO A 97 0.38 -8.97 -7.56
CA PRO A 97 -0.79 -9.81 -7.73
C PRO A 97 -2.06 -9.08 -7.24
N GLU A 98 -3.17 -9.20 -7.98
CA GLU A 98 -4.45 -8.54 -7.68
C GLU A 98 -4.97 -8.84 -6.26
N ASN A 99 -4.62 -10.00 -5.71
CA ASN A 99 -5.02 -10.43 -4.35
C ASN A 99 -4.12 -9.88 -3.23
N THR A 100 -3.18 -8.98 -3.54
CA THR A 100 -2.33 -8.37 -2.50
C THR A 100 -3.18 -7.40 -1.68
N LYS A 101 -3.34 -7.68 -0.38
CA LYS A 101 -4.06 -6.79 0.55
C LYS A 101 -3.30 -5.47 0.73
N LEU A 102 -3.56 -4.51 -0.16
CA LEU A 102 -3.09 -3.15 -0.03
C LEU A 102 -4.03 -2.36 0.90
N ARG A 103 -3.47 -1.52 1.75
CA ARG A 103 -4.25 -0.63 2.64
C ARG A 103 -4.97 0.48 1.86
N GLY A 104 -4.41 0.87 0.72
CA GLY A 104 -4.82 2.01 -0.08
C GLY A 104 -4.04 2.06 -1.37
N HIS A 105 -4.39 3.02 -2.22
CA HIS A 105 -3.63 3.39 -3.40
C HIS A 105 -3.32 4.88 -3.37
N GLU A 106 -2.25 5.28 -4.04
CA GLU A 106 -1.94 6.70 -4.21
C GLU A 106 -2.53 7.17 -5.53
N VAL A 107 -3.25 8.29 -5.49
CA VAL A 107 -3.80 8.97 -6.66
C VAL A 107 -2.93 10.19 -6.94
N TYR A 108 -2.54 10.35 -8.19
CA TYR A 108 -1.67 11.45 -8.63
C TYR A 108 -2.39 12.27 -9.68
N ASP A 109 -2.12 13.58 -9.69
CA ASP A 109 -2.46 14.43 -10.82
C ASP A 109 -1.41 14.29 -11.95
N PHE A 110 -1.60 15.02 -13.04
CA PHE A 110 -0.68 15.02 -14.18
C PHE A 110 0.39 16.11 -14.09
N LYS A 111 0.56 16.76 -12.93
CA LYS A 111 1.50 17.88 -12.77
C LYS A 111 2.88 17.37 -12.38
N GLU A 112 3.91 18.03 -12.88
CA GLU A 112 5.30 17.77 -12.48
C GLU A 112 5.51 18.13 -11.00
N GLY A 113 6.31 17.34 -10.28
CA GLY A 113 6.56 17.55 -8.86
C GLY A 113 5.33 17.41 -7.96
N SER A 114 4.23 16.84 -8.45
CA SER A 114 3.07 16.60 -7.59
C SER A 114 3.27 15.40 -6.69
N HIS A 115 2.76 15.55 -5.47
CA HIS A 115 2.68 14.46 -4.51
C HIS A 115 1.37 13.71 -4.69
N GLY A 116 1.42 12.39 -4.61
CA GLY A 116 0.22 11.57 -4.60
C GLY A 116 -0.58 11.76 -3.31
N CYS A 117 -1.90 11.73 -3.43
CA CYS A 117 -2.80 11.62 -2.29
C CYS A 117 -3.07 10.15 -2.00
N PHE A 118 -2.83 9.71 -0.77
CA PHE A 118 -3.16 8.34 -0.38
C PHE A 118 -4.67 8.22 -0.12
N VAL A 119 -5.31 7.33 -0.87
CA VAL A 119 -6.72 6.97 -0.72
C VAL A 119 -6.76 5.54 -0.16
N GLU A 120 -7.32 5.37 1.04
CA GLU A 120 -7.55 4.04 1.59
C GLU A 120 -8.51 3.26 0.68
N VAL A 121 -8.23 1.98 0.45
CA VAL A 121 -9.22 1.12 -0.22
C VAL A 121 -10.37 0.98 0.78
N ASP A 122 -11.56 1.41 0.36
CA ASP A 122 -12.78 1.26 1.15
C ASP A 122 -13.07 -0.23 1.37
N ASN A 123 -12.50 -0.81 2.43
CA ASN A 123 -12.81 -2.15 2.93
C ASN A 123 -14.14 -2.13 3.69
N THR A 124 -15.13 -1.43 3.14
CA THR A 124 -16.48 -1.39 3.68
C THR A 124 -17.31 -2.47 3.02
N GLU A 125 -17.98 -3.26 3.84
CA GLU A 125 -18.96 -4.24 3.39
C GLU A 125 -20.34 -3.57 3.33
N THR A 126 -21.16 -3.97 2.37
CA THR A 126 -22.57 -3.56 2.32
C THR A 126 -23.38 -4.41 3.30
N ILE A 127 -23.92 -3.76 4.33
CA ILE A 127 -24.75 -4.35 5.36
C ILE A 127 -26.21 -4.05 5.04
N ILE A 128 -27.07 -5.07 5.16
CA ILE A 128 -28.50 -5.00 4.90
C ILE A 128 -29.23 -5.39 6.18
N SER A 129 -30.12 -4.51 6.66
CA SER A 129 -31.01 -4.81 7.79
C SER A 129 -32.00 -5.90 7.40
N THR A 130 -32.26 -6.83 8.30
CA THR A 130 -33.35 -7.78 8.14
C THR A 130 -34.62 -7.30 8.85
N GLU A 131 -35.72 -8.03 8.67
CA GLU A 131 -36.97 -7.82 9.43
C GLU A 131 -36.81 -8.09 10.93
N ILE A 132 -35.75 -8.81 11.32
CA ILE A 132 -35.45 -9.10 12.72
C ILE A 132 -34.54 -7.99 13.26
N PRO A 133 -34.92 -7.31 14.36
CA PRO A 133 -34.09 -6.29 14.98
C PRO A 133 -32.70 -6.83 15.34
N ASP A 134 -31.67 -6.00 15.14
CA ASP A 134 -30.26 -6.32 15.43
C ASP A 134 -29.69 -7.52 14.65
N VAL A 135 -30.39 -8.00 13.62
CA VAL A 135 -29.89 -9.01 12.69
C VAL A 135 -29.63 -8.36 11.33
N TYR A 136 -28.38 -8.43 10.89
CA TYR A 136 -27.95 -7.84 9.62
C TYR A 136 -27.16 -8.85 8.80
N ASN A 137 -27.38 -8.82 7.48
CA ASN A 137 -26.67 -9.63 6.50
C ASN A 137 -25.64 -8.78 5.76
N LEU A 138 -24.54 -9.41 5.36
CA LEU A 138 -23.56 -8.79 4.47
C LEU A 138 -23.83 -9.25 3.04
N LYS A 139 -23.94 -8.31 2.11
CA LYS A 139 -24.32 -8.59 0.72
C LYS A 139 -23.29 -9.52 0.06
N GLY A 140 -23.72 -10.74 -0.29
CA GLY A 140 -22.87 -11.73 -0.96
C GLY A 140 -21.85 -12.42 -0.05
N LYS A 141 -22.04 -12.39 1.27
CA LYS A 141 -21.23 -13.11 2.27
C LYS A 141 -22.11 -14.05 3.10
N GLU A 142 -21.51 -15.12 3.59
CA GLU A 142 -22.15 -16.01 4.57
C GLU A 142 -21.97 -15.46 6.00
N GLY A 143 -22.90 -15.81 6.89
CA GLY A 143 -22.95 -15.33 8.27
C GLY A 143 -23.73 -14.03 8.44
N TYR A 144 -23.82 -13.54 9.68
CA TYR A 144 -24.50 -12.30 10.04
C TYR A 144 -23.57 -11.35 10.79
N LEU A 145 -23.97 -10.08 10.90
CA LEU A 145 -23.26 -9.08 11.69
C LEU A 145 -23.55 -9.27 13.18
N LEU A 146 -22.50 -9.42 13.98
CA LEU A 146 -22.54 -9.45 15.42
C LEU A 146 -22.79 -8.04 15.98
N VAL A 147 -23.73 -7.95 16.91
CA VAL A 147 -24.05 -6.73 17.65
C VAL A 147 -23.67 -6.96 19.12
N PRO A 148 -22.43 -6.63 19.52
CA PRO A 148 -21.91 -7.04 20.84
C PRO A 148 -22.46 -6.20 22.01
N ASP A 149 -22.91 -4.98 21.75
CA ASP A 149 -23.39 -4.07 22.79
C ASP A 149 -24.52 -3.15 22.29
N LEU A 150 -25.20 -2.51 23.25
CA LEU A 150 -26.32 -1.60 22.98
C LEU A 150 -25.89 -0.37 22.16
N LYS A 151 -24.67 0.12 22.35
CA LYS A 151 -24.14 1.26 21.60
C LYS A 151 -24.04 0.93 20.11
N THR A 152 -23.58 -0.28 19.80
CA THR A 152 -23.50 -0.81 18.44
C THR A 152 -24.90 -1.00 17.85
N SER A 153 -25.84 -1.54 18.62
CA SER A 153 -27.24 -1.68 18.21
C SER A 153 -27.88 -0.34 17.85
N GLU A 154 -27.75 0.67 18.71
CA GLU A 154 -28.27 2.03 18.44
C GLU A 154 -27.63 2.64 17.19
N PHE A 155 -26.30 2.50 17.07
CA PHE A 155 -25.58 2.99 15.91
C PHE A 155 -26.05 2.33 14.61
N LEU A 156 -26.17 1.01 14.56
CA LEU A 156 -26.57 0.29 13.35
C LEU A 156 -28.02 0.59 12.96
N ARG A 157 -28.93 0.70 13.94
CA ARG A 157 -30.33 1.10 13.69
C ARG A 157 -30.44 2.53 13.14
N SER A 158 -29.49 3.42 13.46
CA SER A 158 -29.48 4.79 12.93
C SER A 158 -29.17 4.88 11.42
N LYS A 159 -28.65 3.81 10.79
CA LYS A 159 -28.10 3.85 9.42
C LYS A 159 -29.10 3.51 8.31
N GLY A 160 -30.32 3.13 8.65
CA GLY A 160 -31.34 2.75 7.68
C GLY A 160 -31.20 1.31 7.21
N THR A 161 -31.74 1.01 6.02
CA THR A 161 -31.94 -0.38 5.55
C THR A 161 -30.73 -0.99 4.82
N GLU A 162 -29.95 -0.17 4.12
CA GLU A 162 -28.72 -0.59 3.44
C GLU A 162 -27.64 0.48 3.66
N PHE A 163 -26.48 0.07 4.18
CA PHE A 163 -25.38 0.98 4.49
C PHE A 163 -24.03 0.29 4.39
N LYS A 164 -22.94 1.06 4.36
CA LYS A 164 -21.57 0.55 4.22
C LYS A 164 -20.75 0.80 5.48
N LEU A 165 -20.14 -0.24 6.04
CA LEU A 165 -19.23 -0.13 7.19
C LEU A 165 -18.05 -1.10 7.06
N LYS A 166 -16.94 -0.76 7.71
CA LYS A 166 -15.78 -1.67 7.82
C LYS A 166 -16.16 -2.84 8.72
N CYS A 167 -16.00 -4.07 8.23
CA CYS A 167 -16.31 -5.30 8.95
C CYS A 167 -15.11 -6.25 8.94
N ILE A 168 -14.97 -7.06 10.00
CA ILE A 168 -13.96 -8.11 10.09
C ILE A 168 -14.60 -9.47 10.37
N PRO A 169 -14.09 -10.56 9.77
CA PRO A 169 -14.61 -11.90 10.03
C PRO A 169 -14.24 -12.37 11.45
N LYS A 170 -15.20 -12.96 12.15
CA LYS A 170 -15.07 -13.48 13.52
C LYS A 170 -15.92 -14.73 13.69
N ASN A 171 -15.26 -15.89 13.84
CA ASN A 171 -15.90 -17.19 14.11
C ASN A 171 -17.05 -17.54 13.13
N GLY A 172 -16.87 -17.28 11.82
CA GLY A 172 -17.89 -17.54 10.80
C GLY A 172 -18.98 -16.46 10.67
N ASN A 173 -18.92 -15.41 11.50
CA ASN A 173 -19.77 -14.22 11.44
C ASN A 173 -18.91 -12.97 11.20
N TRP A 174 -19.51 -11.78 11.32
CA TRP A 174 -18.85 -10.51 11.03
C TRP A 174 -18.98 -9.54 12.21
N GLU A 175 -17.93 -8.79 12.51
CA GLU A 175 -17.94 -7.75 13.54
C GLU A 175 -17.66 -6.39 12.91
N VAL A 176 -18.45 -5.38 13.30
CA VAL A 176 -18.31 -4.01 12.78
C VAL A 176 -17.16 -3.28 13.49
N ILE A 177 -16.34 -2.56 12.72
CA ILE A 177 -15.39 -1.59 13.26
C ILE A 177 -16.12 -0.25 13.31
N LEU A 178 -16.56 0.15 14.50
CA LEU A 178 -17.19 1.45 14.70
C LEU A 178 -16.14 2.57 14.48
N PRO A 179 -16.47 3.65 13.75
CA PRO A 179 -15.63 4.83 13.70
C PRO A 179 -15.57 5.45 15.10
N ASN A 180 -14.35 5.79 15.55
CA ASN A 180 -14.11 6.49 16.80
C ASN A 180 -14.87 7.83 16.87
#